data_AF-A0A432IA13-F1
#
_entry.id   AF-A0A432IA13-F1
#
_cell.length_a   1.000
_cell.length_b   1.000
_cell.length_c   1.000
_cell.angle_alpha   90.00
_cell.angle_beta   90.00
_cell.angle_gamma   90.00
#
_symmetry.space_group_name_H-M   'P 1'
#
loop_
_entity.id
_entity.type
_entity.pdbx_description
1 polymer ?
#
loop_
_entity_poly.entity_id
_entity_poly.type
_entity_poly.pdbx_seq_one_letter_code
_entity_poly.pdbx_strand_id
1 'polypeptide(L)'
;AETQEANIILKSKKSGRKLMVTTTEEVAVIYTGYYLENMPFKGICIETQEIPNRINFKTLKKNIYNNENIYNSKTIFKFII
;
A
#
# COMPACT_ATOMS: atom_id res chain seq x y z
N ALA A 1 -13.14 19.14 -5.93
CA ALA A 1 -12.92 17.75 -5.49
C ALA A 1 -11.97 17.82 -4.31
N GLU A 2 -12.43 17.47 -3.12
CA GLU A 2 -11.58 17.49 -1.92
C GLU A 2 -10.36 16.60 -2.16
N THR A 3 -9.17 17.17 -1.98
CA THR A 3 -7.92 16.42 -1.99
C THR A 3 -7.91 15.51 -0.78
N GLN A 4 -8.24 14.25 -0.97
CA GLN A 4 -8.02 13.20 0.02
C GLN A 4 -6.54 13.20 0.39
N GLU A 5 -6.22 13.38 1.67
CA GLU A 5 -4.83 13.40 2.15
C GLU A 5 -4.13 12.09 1.77
N ALA A 6 -2.85 12.16 1.41
CA ALA A 6 -2.09 10.98 1.05
C ALA A 6 -1.60 10.27 2.31
N ASN A 7 -1.91 8.98 2.41
CA ASN A 7 -1.56 8.15 3.57
C ASN A 7 -0.07 7.77 3.56
N ILE A 8 0.58 7.76 2.39
CA ILE A 8 1.99 7.36 2.24
C ILE A 8 2.71 8.31 1.28
N ILE A 9 3.93 8.70 1.64
CA ILE A 9 4.75 9.61 0.84
C ILE A 9 6.17 9.06 0.70
N LEU A 10 6.58 8.79 -0.54
CA LEU A 10 7.96 8.43 -0.90
C LEU A 10 8.62 9.62 -1.61
N LYS A 11 9.78 10.09 -1.12
CA LYS A 11 10.51 11.23 -1.69
C LYS A 11 11.95 10.84 -2.01
N SER A 12 12.39 11.18 -3.22
CA SER A 12 13.81 11.12 -3.59
C SER A 12 14.44 12.51 -3.46
N LYS A 13 15.27 12.70 -2.44
CA LYS A 13 16.00 13.98 -2.25
C LYS A 13 16.90 14.31 -3.44
N LYS A 14 17.49 13.29 -4.08
CA LYS A 14 18.42 13.47 -5.21
C LYS A 14 17.72 14.02 -6.46
N SER A 15 16.50 13.56 -6.74
CA SER A 15 15.79 13.91 -7.97
C SER A 15 14.65 14.91 -7.78
N GLY A 16 14.34 15.33 -6.56
CA GLY A 16 13.14 16.13 -6.24
C GLY A 16 11.82 15.35 -6.28
N ARG A 17 11.76 14.31 -7.13
CA ARG A 17 10.57 13.46 -7.33
C ARG A 17 9.94 12.96 -6.02
N LYS A 18 8.62 13.00 -6.00
CA LYS A 18 7.77 12.53 -4.92
C LYS A 18 6.67 11.63 -5.48
N LEU A 19 6.42 10.52 -4.81
CA LEU A 19 5.24 9.67 -4.99
C LEU A 19 4.35 9.83 -3.76
N MET A 20 3.09 10.17 -3.98
CA MET A 20 2.04 10.19 -2.96
C MET A 20 1.09 9.03 -3.24
N VAL A 21 0.80 8.20 -2.23
CA VAL A 21 -0.12 7.07 -2.34
C VAL A 21 -1.29 7.29 -1.40
N THR A 22 -2.50 7.21 -1.94
CA THR A 22 -3.78 7.22 -1.21
C THR A 22 -4.48 5.91 -1.48
N THR A 23 -5.02 5.27 -0.45
CA THR A 23 -5.69 3.97 -0.60
C THR A 23 -6.88 3.85 0.34
N THR A 24 -7.85 3.02 -0.04
CA THR A 24 -8.95 2.58 0.83
C THR A 24 -8.55 1.40 1.73
N GLU A 25 -7.39 0.80 1.49
CA GLU A 25 -6.88 -0.32 2.28
C GLU A 25 -6.41 0.11 3.67
N GLU A 26 -6.51 -0.82 4.63
CA GLU A 26 -6.21 -0.55 6.03
C GLU A 26 -4.70 -0.39 6.29
N VAL A 27 -3.87 -1.13 5.57
CA VAL A 27 -2.41 -1.11 5.75
C VAL A 27 -1.67 -1.06 4.42
N ALA A 28 -0.38 -0.73 4.50
CA ALA A 28 0.56 -0.95 3.42
C ALA A 28 1.79 -1.70 3.92
N VAL A 29 2.15 -2.77 3.22
CA VAL A 29 3.42 -3.48 3.47
C VAL A 29 4.51 -2.82 2.64
N ILE A 30 5.61 -2.49 3.32
CA ILE A 30 6.78 -1.87 2.70
C ILE A 30 7.86 -2.93 2.56
N TYR A 31 8.07 -3.39 1.34
CA TYR A 31 9.14 -4.33 1.01
C TYR A 31 10.27 -3.58 0.30
N THR A 32 11.46 -3.60 0.91
CA THR A 32 12.64 -2.88 0.43
C THR A 32 13.45 -3.67 -0.62
N GLY A 33 12.88 -4.72 -1.22
CA GLY A 33 13.58 -5.49 -2.25
C GLY A 33 14.76 -6.31 -1.72
N TYR A 34 14.74 -6.72 -0.44
CA TYR A 34 15.86 -7.41 0.21
C TYR A 34 16.27 -8.72 -0.47
N TYR A 35 15.30 -9.55 -0.85
CA TYR A 35 15.53 -10.88 -1.42
C TYR A 35 15.68 -10.89 -2.95
N LEU A 36 15.89 -9.73 -3.58
CA LEU A 36 16.18 -9.67 -5.01
C LEU A 36 17.62 -10.17 -5.25
N GLU A 37 17.75 -11.40 -5.76
CA GLU A 37 19.02 -12.16 -5.84
C GLU A 37 20.20 -11.36 -6.40
N ASN A 38 20.00 -10.62 -7.49
CA ASN A 38 21.08 -9.89 -8.18
C ASN A 38 21.07 -8.38 -7.90
N MET A 39 20.03 -7.86 -7.23
CA MET A 39 19.77 -6.43 -7.12
C MET A 39 19.08 -6.08 -5.78
N PRO A 40 19.65 -6.47 -4.63
CA PRO A 40 19.04 -6.17 -3.33
C PRO A 40 18.94 -4.65 -3.14
N PHE A 41 17.81 -4.21 -2.57
CA PHE A 41 17.55 -2.79 -2.26
C PHE A 41 17.52 -1.83 -3.44
N LYS A 42 17.33 -2.33 -4.67
CA LYS A 42 17.24 -1.50 -5.87
C LYS A 42 15.83 -1.01 -6.20
N GLY A 43 14.84 -1.53 -5.48
CA GLY A 43 13.44 -1.13 -5.59
C GLY A 43 12.77 -1.14 -4.23
N ILE A 44 11.61 -0.50 -4.16
CA ILE A 44 10.72 -0.50 -3.00
C ILE A 44 9.30 -0.78 -3.49
N CYS A 45 8.62 -1.71 -2.84
CA CYS A 45 7.20 -1.95 -3.04
C CYS A 45 6.40 -1.28 -1.92
N ILE A 46 5.24 -0.72 -2.29
CA ILE A 46 4.24 -0.20 -1.37
C ILE A 46 2.96 -0.99 -1.66
N GLU A 47 2.75 -2.06 -0.89
CA GLU A 47 1.67 -3.02 -1.11
C GLU A 47 0.48 -2.66 -0.23
N THR A 48 -0.50 -1.93 -0.77
CA THR A 48 -1.74 -1.55 -0.07
C THR A 48 -2.67 -2.77 0.01
N GLN A 49 -3.05 -3.18 1.21
CA GLN A 49 -3.82 -4.41 1.46
C GLN A 49 -4.44 -4.44 2.86
N GLU A 50 -5.13 -5.54 3.17
CA GLU A 50 -5.53 -5.89 4.54
C GLU A 50 -4.35 -6.37 5.39
N ILE A 51 -4.55 -6.46 6.71
CA ILE A 51 -3.53 -6.99 7.63
C ILE A 51 -3.11 -8.41 7.20
N PRO A 52 -1.80 -8.68 7.03
CA PRO A 52 -1.29 -10.00 6.71
C PRO A 52 -1.79 -11.07 7.68
N ASN A 53 -2.21 -12.23 7.14
CA ASN A 53 -2.68 -13.38 7.92
C ASN A 53 -3.94 -13.11 8.79
N ARG A 54 -4.69 -12.02 8.54
CA ARG A 54 -5.90 -11.63 9.30
C ARG A 54 -6.89 -12.76 9.52
N ILE A 55 -7.13 -13.59 8.50
CA ILE A 55 -8.14 -14.67 8.54
C ILE A 55 -7.92 -15.65 9.71
N ASN A 56 -6.66 -15.79 10.15
CA ASN A 56 -6.25 -16.72 11.21
C ASN A 56 -6.18 -16.07 12.61
N PHE A 57 -6.27 -14.74 12.72
CA PHE A 57 -6.26 -14.04 14.01
C PHE A 57 -7.67 -13.84 14.56
N LYS A 58 -8.00 -14.53 15.66
CA LYS A 58 -9.36 -14.49 16.26
C LYS A 58 -9.78 -13.10 16.76
N THR A 59 -8.82 -12.25 17.13
CA THR A 59 -9.08 -10.91 17.67
C THR A 59 -9.32 -9.85 16.60
N LEU A 60 -8.99 -10.14 15.34
CA LEU A 60 -9.17 -9.21 14.24
C LEU A 60 -10.54 -9.43 13.58
N LYS A 61 -11.24 -8.33 13.29
CA LYS A 61 -12.44 -8.39 12.45
C LYS A 61 -12.04 -8.88 11.06
N LYS A 62 -12.61 -10.02 10.65
CA LYS A 62 -12.38 -10.62 9.33
C LYS A 62 -13.25 -9.91 8.30
N ASN A 63 -12.66 -9.64 7.15
CA ASN A 63 -13.39 -9.20 5.97
C ASN A 63 -13.59 -10.43 5.07
N ILE A 64 -14.77 -11.05 5.18
CA ILE A 64 -15.16 -12.16 4.32
C ILE A 64 -16.15 -11.61 3.29
N TYR A 65 -15.80 -11.75 2.02
CA TYR A 65 -16.60 -11.25 0.91
C TYR A 65 -17.61 -12.31 0.45
N ASN A 66 -18.78 -11.86 0.05
CA ASN A 66 -19.86 -12.69 -0.49
C ASN A 66 -20.75 -11.83 -1.40
N ASN A 67 -21.89 -12.36 -1.85
CA ASN A 67 -22.80 -11.65 -2.75
C ASN A 67 -23.45 -10.40 -2.11
N GLU A 68 -23.48 -10.32 -0.78
CA GLU A 68 -24.04 -9.18 -0.02
C GLU A 68 -22.94 -8.19 0.43
N ASN A 69 -21.71 -8.68 0.60
CA ASN A 69 -20.52 -7.91 0.99
C ASN A 69 -19.47 -8.00 -0.12
N ILE A 70 -19.64 -7.19 -1.15
CA ILE A 70 -18.79 -7.19 -2.34
C ILE A 70 -17.46 -6.49 -2.03
N TYR A 71 -16.36 -7.11 -2.43
CA TYR A 71 -15.02 -6.51 -2.32
C TYR A 71 -14.91 -5.24 -3.18
N ASN A 72 -14.40 -4.16 -2.59
CA ASN A 72 -14.05 -2.93 -3.29
C ASN A 72 -12.76 -2.36 -2.71
N SER A 73 -11.81 -2.03 -3.59
CA SER A 73 -10.53 -1.45 -3.20
C SER A 73 -10.07 -0.44 -4.25
N LYS A 74 -9.43 0.63 -3.79
CA LYS A 74 -8.86 1.66 -4.64
C LYS A 74 -7.54 2.16 -4.07
N THR A 75 -6.53 2.19 -4.92
CA THR A 75 -5.24 2.83 -4.65
C THR A 75 -4.90 3.82 -5.76
N ILE A 76 -4.49 5.01 -5.38
CA ILE A 76 -4.11 6.11 -6.27
C ILE A 76 -2.63 6.42 -6.06
N PHE A 77 -1.86 6.36 -7.14
CA PHE A 77 -0.45 6.73 -7.18
C PHE A 77 -0.30 8.07 -7.89
N LYS A 78 0.04 9.12 -7.14
CA LYS A 78 0.26 10.47 -7.67
C LYS A 78 1.75 10.80 -7.69
N PHE A 79 2.30 10.95 -8.89
CA PHE A 79 3.68 11.38 -9.11
C PHE A 79 3.76 12.91 -9.17
N ILE A 80 4.77 13.46 -8.51
CA ILE A 80 5.09 14.89 -8.47
C ILE A 80 6.58 15.02 -8.76
N ILE A 81 6.96 16.00 -9.59
CA ILE A 81 8.34 16.31 -9.96
C ILE A 81 8.78 17.55 -9.23
#